data_AF-Q98MR8-F1
#
_entry.id   AF-Q98MR8-F1
#
_cell.length_a   1.000
_cell.length_b   1.000
_cell.length_c   1.000
_cell.angle_alpha   90.00
_cell.angle_beta   90.00
_cell.angle_gamma   90.00
#
_symmetry.space_group_name_H-M   'P 1'
#
loop_
_entity.id
_entity.type
_entity.pdbx_description
1 polymer ?
#
loop_
_entity_poly.entity_id
_entity_poly.type
_entity_poly.pdbx_seq_one_letter_code
_entity_poly.pdbx_strand_id
1 'polypeptide(L)'
;MTDDEMKAVFALRHVRARIMGVVDAREHKGAQIEDRYLGQAIAFIAQAPMDGFDVRAAVVLYGERGNESLRAQDCAQLWAKYGKTIAEN
;
A
#
# COMPACT_ATOMS: atom_id res chain seq x y z
N MET A 1 4.67 -9.65 -9.27
CA MET A 1 5.92 -8.94 -8.99
C MET A 1 7.04 -9.95 -8.86
N THR A 2 8.19 -9.71 -9.49
CA THR A 2 9.38 -10.56 -9.36
C THR A 2 10.05 -10.35 -8.00
N ASP A 3 10.99 -11.23 -7.63
CA ASP A 3 11.71 -11.13 -6.35
C ASP A 3 12.53 -9.83 -6.25
N ASP A 4 13.20 -9.46 -7.34
CA ASP A 4 14.02 -8.26 -7.45
C ASP A 4 13.18 -6.98 -7.39
N GLU A 5 12.02 -6.96 -8.06
CA GLU A 5 11.06 -5.85 -7.95
C GLU A 5 10.56 -5.68 -6.51
N MET A 6 10.19 -6.79 -5.85
CA MET A 6 9.76 -6.76 -4.45
C MET A 6 10.86 -6.24 -3.53
N LYS A 7 12.12 -6.62 -3.78
CA LYS A 7 13.28 -6.17 -3.01
C LYS A 7 13.56 -4.68 -3.21
N ALA A 8 13.42 -4.17 -4.44
CA ALA A 8 13.54 -2.75 -4.74
C ALA A 8 12.48 -1.92 -4.00
N VAL A 9 11.22 -2.36 -4.02
CA VAL A 9 10.13 -1.71 -3.29
C VAL A 9 10.38 -1.73 -1.78
N PHE A 10 10.84 -2.86 -1.23
CA PHE A 10 11.17 -2.97 0.19
C PHE A 10 12.30 -2.01 0.61
N ALA A 11 13.31 -1.83 -0.24
CA ALA A 11 14.38 -0.88 0.01
C ALA A 11 13.84 0.56 0.12
N LEU A 12 12.80 0.90 -0.63
CA LEU A 12 12.15 2.22 -0.62
C LEU A 12 11.05 2.37 0.44
N ARG A 13 10.84 1.40 1.34
CA ARG A 13 9.71 1.43 2.30
C ARG A 13 9.60 2.71 3.15
N HIS A 14 10.70 3.44 3.31
CA HIS A 14 10.82 4.69 4.08
C HIS A 14 10.52 5.96 3.25
N VAL A 15 10.22 5.85 1.96
CA VAL A 15 9.81 7.00 1.15
C VAL A 15 8.34 7.34 1.38
N ARG A 16 7.96 8.60 1.15
CA ARG A 16 6.55 9.02 1.23
C ARG A 16 5.73 8.35 0.12
N ALA A 17 4.51 7.97 0.49
CA ALA A 17 3.52 7.38 -0.39
C ALA A 17 2.12 7.93 -0.10
N ARG A 18 1.31 7.97 -1.15
CA ARG A 18 -0.10 8.37 -1.11
C ARG A 18 -0.99 7.20 -1.48
N ILE A 19 -2.08 7.02 -0.75
CA ILE A 19 -3.09 6.01 -1.02
C ILE A 19 -4.31 6.69 -1.65
N MET A 20 -4.83 6.12 -2.73
CA MET A 20 -6.04 6.59 -3.42
C MET A 20 -6.97 5.41 -3.70
N GLY A 21 -8.27 5.70 -3.90
CA GLY A 21 -9.23 4.69 -4.39
C GLY A 21 -9.70 3.67 -3.35
N VAL A 22 -9.54 3.97 -2.06
CA VAL A 22 -10.06 3.15 -0.94
C VAL A 22 -11.48 3.60 -0.63
N VAL A 23 -12.39 2.64 -0.46
CA VAL A 23 -13.79 2.89 -0.09
C VAL A 23 -14.07 2.26 1.27
N ASP A 24 -14.67 3.01 2.17
CA ASP A 24 -15.24 2.45 3.39
C ASP A 24 -16.51 1.68 3.02
N ALA A 25 -16.52 0.37 3.23
CA ALA A 25 -17.64 -0.48 2.82
C ALA A 25 -18.87 -0.31 3.73
N ARG A 26 -18.73 0.30 4.91
CA ARG A 26 -19.84 0.60 5.82
C ARG A 26 -20.54 1.88 5.38
N GLU A 27 -19.73 2.93 5.15
CA GLU A 27 -20.23 4.26 4.78
C GLU A 27 -20.48 4.41 3.27
N HIS A 28 -20.02 3.48 2.45
CA HIS A 28 -20.09 3.51 0.99
C HIS A 28 -19.48 4.79 0.39
N LYS A 29 -18.40 5.28 1.01
CA LYS A 29 -17.74 6.54 0.65
C LYS A 29 -16.23 6.35 0.51
N GLY A 30 -15.61 7.21 -0.31
CA GLY A 30 -14.15 7.24 -0.44
C GLY A 30 -13.50 7.59 0.89
N ALA A 31 -12.60 6.74 1.36
CA ALA A 31 -11.84 6.97 2.58
C ALA A 31 -10.70 7.96 2.31
N GLN A 32 -10.59 8.99 3.14
CA GLN A 32 -9.47 9.92 3.12
C GLN A 32 -8.32 9.31 3.92
N ILE A 33 -7.26 8.88 3.25
CA ILE A 33 -6.11 8.24 3.87
C ILE A 33 -4.93 9.20 3.85
N GLU A 34 -4.39 9.51 5.02
CA GLU A 34 -3.23 10.39 5.15
C GLU A 34 -1.97 9.80 4.49
N ASP A 35 -1.18 10.68 3.88
CA ASP A 35 0.14 10.38 3.31
C ASP A 35 1.05 9.76 4.39
N ARG A 36 1.70 8.65 4.06
CA ARG A 36 2.49 7.83 5.00
C ARG A 36 3.73 7.26 4.34
N TYR A 37 4.54 6.51 5.08
CA TYR A 37 5.65 5.80 4.46
C TYR A 37 5.15 4.64 3.59
N LEU A 38 5.86 4.35 2.49
CA LEU A 38 5.49 3.32 1.52
C LEU A 38 5.23 1.97 2.19
N GLY A 39 6.10 1.58 3.12
CA GLY A 39 5.93 0.36 3.91
C GLY A 39 4.63 0.30 4.70
N GLN A 40 4.27 1.42 5.35
CA GLN A 40 3.02 1.57 6.09
C GLN A 40 1.81 1.61 5.17
N ALA A 41 1.95 2.16 3.96
CA ALA A 41 0.89 2.16 2.95
C ALA A 41 0.62 0.76 2.41
N ILE A 42 1.67 -0.02 2.13
CA ILE A 42 1.56 -1.43 1.72
C ILE A 42 0.85 -2.23 2.82
N ALA A 43 1.28 -2.07 4.07
CA ALA A 43 0.68 -2.76 5.21
C ALA A 43 -0.80 -2.39 5.41
N PHE A 44 -1.15 -1.11 5.22
CA PHE A 44 -2.54 -0.66 5.27
C PHE A 44 -3.38 -1.35 4.19
N ILE A 45 -2.98 -1.28 2.92
CA ILE A 45 -3.75 -1.87 1.81
C ILE A 45 -3.89 -3.39 1.96
N ALA A 46 -2.84 -4.08 2.40
CA ALA A 46 -2.88 -5.53 2.58
C ALA A 46 -3.85 -5.99 3.68
N GLN A 47 -4.07 -5.16 4.71
CA GLN A 47 -4.93 -5.48 5.85
C GLN A 47 -6.34 -4.86 5.76
N ALA A 48 -6.48 -3.79 4.99
CA ALA A 48 -7.70 -2.99 4.83
C ALA A 48 -9.00 -3.81 4.59
N PRO A 49 -9.02 -4.91 3.81
CA PRO A 49 -10.22 -5.76 3.70
C PRO A 49 -10.73 -6.31 5.02
N MET A 50 -9.85 -6.58 5.99
CA MET A 50 -10.22 -7.07 7.33
C MET A 50 -10.87 -5.99 8.19
N ASP A 51 -10.56 -4.73 7.90
CA ASP A 51 -11.06 -3.56 8.63
C ASP A 51 -12.35 -2.97 8.01
N GLY A 52 -12.86 -3.58 6.92
CA GLY A 52 -14.07 -3.14 6.25
C GLY A 52 -13.84 -2.11 5.15
N PHE A 53 -12.63 -2.02 4.61
CA PHE A 53 -12.34 -1.19 3.44
C PHE A 53 -12.30 -2.03 2.17
N ASP A 54 -12.93 -1.52 1.11
CA ASP A 54 -12.76 -2.02 -0.26
C ASP A 54 -11.55 -1.33 -0.91
N VAL A 55 -10.56 -2.14 -1.27
CA VAL A 55 -9.29 -1.71 -1.88
C VAL A 55 -9.14 -2.17 -3.33
N ARG A 56 -10.20 -2.70 -3.97
CA ARG A 56 -10.10 -3.23 -5.34
C ARG A 56 -9.64 -2.18 -6.36
N ALA A 57 -10.06 -0.92 -6.17
CA ALA A 57 -9.64 0.21 -6.98
C ALA A 57 -8.41 0.94 -6.42
N ALA A 58 -7.85 0.48 -5.29
CA ALA A 58 -6.83 1.22 -4.58
C ALA A 58 -5.49 1.22 -5.30
N VAL A 59 -4.81 2.35 -5.19
CA VAL A 59 -3.45 2.58 -5.71
C VAL A 59 -2.61 3.22 -4.63
N VAL A 60 -1.40 2.72 -4.45
CA VAL A 60 -0.35 3.38 -3.68
C VAL A 60 0.60 4.06 -4.66
N LEU A 61 0.66 5.38 -4.65
CA LEU A 61 1.64 6.16 -5.44
C LEU A 61 2.85 6.46 -4.57
N TYR A 62 4.05 6.27 -5.10
CA TYR A 62 5.30 6.49 -4.37
C TYR A 62 6.43 7.02 -5.27
N GLY A 63 7.55 7.37 -4.63
CA GLY A 63 8.67 8.05 -5.27
C GLY A 63 8.46 9.56 -5.41
N GLU A 64 9.53 10.32 -5.67
CA GLU A 64 9.52 11.79 -5.65
C GLU A 64 8.49 12.43 -6.60
N ARG A 65 8.16 11.76 -7.70
CA ARG A 65 7.19 12.25 -8.71
C ARG A 65 5.85 11.52 -8.67
N GLY A 66 5.67 10.51 -7.81
CA GLY A 66 4.48 9.66 -7.81
C GLY A 66 4.31 8.85 -9.10
N ASN A 67 5.40 8.63 -9.85
CA ASN A 67 5.37 7.90 -11.12
C ASN A 67 5.29 6.38 -10.93
N GLU A 68 5.63 5.91 -9.73
CA GLU A 68 5.61 4.51 -9.38
C GLU A 68 4.33 4.22 -8.60
N SER A 69 3.71 3.08 -8.91
CA SER A 69 2.42 2.72 -8.32
C SER A 69 2.34 1.25 -7.98
N LEU A 70 1.70 0.92 -6.86
CA LEU A 70 1.33 -0.45 -6.48
C LEU A 70 -0.18 -0.60 -6.46
N ARG A 71 -0.67 -1.74 -6.96
CA ARG A 71 -2.08 -2.14 -6.81
C ARG A 71 -2.25 -2.94 -5.52
N ALA A 72 -3.50 -3.19 -5.14
CA ALA A 72 -3.78 -3.99 -3.94
C ALA A 72 -3.15 -5.38 -3.97
N GLN A 73 -3.10 -6.03 -5.15
CA GLN A 73 -2.46 -7.33 -5.31
C GLN A 73 -0.93 -7.27 -5.10
N ASP A 74 -0.29 -6.20 -5.56
CA ASP A 74 1.15 -5.97 -5.35
C ASP A 74 1.45 -5.78 -3.86
N CYS A 75 0.63 -4.99 -3.18
CA CYS A 75 0.73 -4.79 -1.73
C CYS A 75 0.55 -6.10 -0.96
N ALA A 76 -0.40 -6.94 -1.38
CA ALA A 76 -0.61 -8.25 -0.78
C ALA A 76 0.60 -9.20 -0.97
N GLN A 77 1.22 -9.21 -2.16
CA GLN A 77 2.45 -9.99 -2.42
C GLN A 77 3.61 -9.51 -1.52
N LEU A 78 3.82 -8.20 -1.44
CA LEU A 78 4.85 -7.59 -0.59
C LEU A 78 4.63 -7.90 0.89
N TRP A 79 3.39 -7.78 1.37
CA TRP A 79 3.03 -8.11 2.75
C TRP A 79 3.20 -9.61 3.05
N ALA A 80 2.84 -10.49 2.12
CA ALA A 80 3.06 -11.92 2.28
C ALA A 80 4.55 -12.28 2.39
N LYS A 81 5.43 -11.57 1.66
CA LYS A 81 6.88 -11.81 1.67
C LYS A 81 7.57 -11.23 2.91
N TYR A 82 7.29 -9.98 3.24
CA TYR A 82 8.04 -9.24 4.26
C TYR A 82 7.30 -9.08 5.59
N GLY A 83 5.98 -9.23 5.60
CA GLY A 83 5.14 -9.05 6.80
C GLY A 83 5.40 -7.72 7.49
N LYS A 84 5.40 -7.73 8.82
CA LYS A 84 5.56 -6.52 9.65
C LYS A 84 6.86 -5.75 9.36
N THR A 85 7.93 -6.43 8.93
CA THR A 85 9.22 -5.78 8.66
C THR A 85 9.15 -4.71 7.56
N ILE A 86 8.17 -4.80 6.63
CA ILE A 86 7.99 -3.76 5.62
C ILE A 86 7.42 -2.47 6.20
N ALA A 87 6.68 -2.55 7.32
CA ALA A 87 6.09 -1.41 7.99
C ALA A 87 7.01 -0.79 9.06
N GLU A 88 8.13 -1.45 9.36
CA GLU A 88 9.13 -1.01 10.32
C GLU A 88 10.11 -0.03 9.65
N ASN A 89 10.31 1.11 10.31
CA ASN A 89 11.29 2.14 9.92
C ASN A 89 12.53 2.06 10.81
#